data_AF-A0A327TZL0-F1
#
_entry.id   AF-A0A327TZL0-F1
#
_cell.length_a   1.000
_cell.length_b   1.000
_cell.length_c   1.000
_cell.angle_alpha   90.00
_cell.angle_beta   90.00
_cell.angle_gamma   90.00
#
_symmetry.space_group_name_H-M   'P 1'
#
loop_
_entity.id
_entity.type
_entity.pdbx_description
1 polymer ?
#
loop_
_entity_poly.entity_id
_entity_poly.type
_entity_poly.pdbx_seq_one_letter_code
_entity_poly.pdbx_strand_id
1 'polypeptide(L)'
;MTHALPQPTDETGAAAAAAAVRDLNTVFIMTSTRKPSSVTQQSEGGVHVQFRDLNLPHDATGEVAWLHKDITRNLARAGITAQVQLSSSMFPTVDITLPTTGDVRRFASLVESGMSDLRRVGLHLRRAMIEAGVQARVLAWDRDGTIELLRMEVGAALDLYKVLGGAPGQPAGIDTETWSGVLEFADHLANAIHRASGLSLFVDPKPACGSCREPNRMVFSSMDADEAKALTAAVVRRGAPAQTSSEAS
;
A
#
# COMPACT_ATOMS: atom_id res chain seq x y z
N MET A 1 -38.27 2.21 -5.63
CA MET A 1 -38.32 0.74 -5.76
C MET A 1 -38.04 0.40 -7.22
N THR A 2 -36.89 -0.21 -7.49
CA THR A 2 -36.72 -1.53 -8.15
C THR A 2 -35.26 -1.93 -7.95
N HIS A 3 -35.02 -3.07 -7.31
CA HIS A 3 -33.71 -3.70 -7.11
C HIS A 3 -33.18 -4.30 -8.43
N ALA A 4 -31.87 -4.23 -8.64
CA ALA A 4 -31.12 -5.17 -9.47
C ALA A 4 -29.69 -5.34 -8.92
N LEU A 5 -29.31 -6.58 -8.63
CA LEU A 5 -27.93 -7.10 -8.51
C LEU A 5 -27.96 -8.48 -9.22
N PRO A 6 -26.85 -9.03 -9.75
CA PRO A 6 -25.64 -8.42 -10.32
C PRO A 6 -25.22 -9.09 -11.66
N GLN A 7 -24.33 -8.45 -12.44
CA GLN A 7 -23.52 -9.09 -13.49
C GLN A 7 -22.08 -8.55 -13.38
N PRO A 8 -21.05 -9.40 -13.18
CA PRO A 8 -19.67 -8.95 -13.02
C PRO A 8 -18.97 -8.73 -14.38
N THR A 9 -17.76 -8.18 -14.28
CA THR A 9 -16.62 -8.20 -15.22
C THR A 9 -16.45 -7.00 -16.14
N ASP A 10 -15.82 -5.96 -15.56
CA ASP A 10 -14.87 -4.99 -16.14
C ASP A 10 -14.35 -4.07 -14.99
N GLU A 11 -15.17 -3.87 -13.95
CA GLU A 11 -14.83 -3.10 -12.75
C GLU A 11 -13.85 -3.79 -11.79
N THR A 12 -13.75 -5.13 -11.80
CA THR A 12 -12.72 -5.87 -11.03
C THR A 12 -11.32 -5.73 -11.65
N GLY A 13 -11.23 -5.45 -12.95
CA GLY A 13 -9.97 -5.19 -13.65
C GLY A 13 -9.43 -3.77 -13.36
N ALA A 14 -10.33 -2.80 -13.32
CA ALA A 14 -10.14 -1.39 -12.98
C ALA A 14 -9.61 -1.15 -11.56
N ALA A 15 -10.22 -1.77 -10.54
CA ALA A 15 -9.79 -1.67 -9.15
C ALA A 15 -8.44 -2.39 -8.91
N ALA A 16 -8.17 -3.49 -9.62
CA ALA A 16 -6.91 -4.23 -9.56
C ALA A 16 -5.76 -3.49 -10.30
N ALA A 17 -6.06 -2.81 -11.40
CA ALA A 17 -5.13 -1.94 -12.12
C ALA A 17 -4.79 -0.66 -11.31
N ALA A 18 -5.79 -0.14 -10.59
CA ALA A 18 -5.63 0.96 -9.66
C ALA A 18 -4.83 0.57 -8.40
N ALA A 19 -4.98 -0.66 -7.89
CA ALA A 19 -4.14 -1.21 -6.81
C ALA A 19 -2.69 -1.50 -7.26
N ALA A 20 -2.49 -1.90 -8.51
CA ALA A 20 -1.19 -2.24 -9.09
C ALA A 20 -0.24 -1.05 -9.27
N VAL A 21 -0.77 0.16 -9.49
CA VAL A 21 0.05 1.36 -9.68
C VAL A 21 0.16 2.19 -8.38
N ARG A 22 -0.77 2.02 -7.42
CA ARG A 22 -0.84 2.81 -6.18
C ARG A 22 0.17 2.40 -5.09
N ASP A 23 0.93 1.33 -5.30
CA ASP A 23 1.92 0.79 -4.34
C ASP A 23 3.37 0.71 -4.85
N LEU A 24 3.72 1.42 -5.93
CA LEU A 24 5.09 1.44 -6.47
C LEU A 24 6.05 2.30 -5.64
N ASN A 25 6.23 1.95 -4.37
CA ASN A 25 7.55 2.06 -3.77
C ASN A 25 8.26 0.77 -4.18
N THR A 26 9.37 0.88 -4.89
CA THR A 26 10.23 -0.21 -5.44
C THR A 26 9.98 -0.56 -6.89
N VAL A 27 11.08 -0.64 -7.64
CA VAL A 27 11.26 -1.03 -9.07
C VAL A 27 11.48 0.13 -10.05
N PHE A 28 11.85 1.28 -9.53
CA PHE A 28 12.78 2.18 -10.23
C PHE A 28 14.08 2.37 -9.43
N ILE A 29 14.55 1.32 -8.75
CA ILE A 29 15.95 1.26 -8.33
C ILE A 29 16.78 0.94 -9.57
N MET A 30 17.00 1.97 -10.37
CA MET A 30 18.31 2.23 -10.95
C MET A 30 18.49 3.69 -11.36
N THR A 31 17.55 4.60 -11.05
CA THR A 31 17.81 6.06 -11.07
C THR A 31 16.93 6.92 -10.15
N SER A 32 15.83 6.44 -9.54
CA SER A 32 14.98 7.31 -8.71
C SER A 32 14.54 6.64 -7.41
N THR A 33 14.77 7.32 -6.29
CA THR A 33 14.39 6.92 -4.94
C THR A 33 12.95 7.27 -4.57
N ARG A 34 12.10 7.71 -5.53
CA ARG A 34 10.79 8.30 -5.23
C ARG A 34 9.59 7.53 -5.82
N LYS A 35 8.47 7.61 -5.10
CA LYS A 35 7.15 6.99 -5.35
C LYS A 35 6.45 7.62 -6.58
N PRO A 36 5.51 6.93 -7.26
CA PRO A 36 4.65 7.56 -8.24
C PRO A 36 3.91 8.74 -7.59
N SER A 37 3.78 9.84 -8.33
CA SER A 37 3.09 11.04 -7.85
C SER A 37 1.59 10.98 -8.08
N SER A 38 1.15 10.27 -9.12
CA SER A 38 -0.28 10.07 -9.39
C SER A 38 -0.55 8.84 -10.24
N VAL A 39 -1.76 8.32 -10.10
CA VAL A 39 -2.30 7.17 -10.81
C VAL A 39 -3.74 7.47 -11.19
N THR A 40 -4.02 7.51 -12.48
CA THR A 40 -5.36 7.81 -13.00
C THR A 40 -5.86 6.65 -13.84
N GLN A 41 -7.01 6.09 -13.47
CA GLN A 41 -7.66 5.06 -14.26
C GLN A 41 -8.32 5.70 -15.50
N GLN A 42 -8.17 5.05 -16.65
CA GLN A 42 -8.85 5.45 -17.89
C GLN A 42 -10.18 4.70 -18.02
N SER A 43 -11.13 5.32 -18.74
CA SER A 43 -12.50 4.80 -18.92
C SER A 43 -12.58 3.43 -19.58
N GLU A 44 -11.51 2.99 -20.27
CA GLU A 44 -11.42 1.70 -20.97
C GLU A 44 -10.65 0.62 -20.18
N GLY A 45 -10.46 0.82 -18.86
CA GLY A 45 -9.79 -0.17 -17.99
C GLY A 45 -8.26 -0.15 -18.03
N GLY A 46 -7.68 0.80 -18.79
CA GLY A 46 -6.27 1.18 -18.74
C GLY A 46 -5.93 2.09 -17.56
N VAL A 47 -4.63 2.37 -17.36
CA VAL A 47 -4.13 3.26 -16.30
C VAL A 47 -3.03 4.16 -16.84
N HIS A 48 -3.07 5.42 -16.42
CA HIS A 48 -1.98 6.37 -16.56
C HIS A 48 -1.20 6.49 -15.24
N VAL A 49 0.12 6.33 -15.31
CA VAL A 49 1.05 6.38 -14.19
C VAL A 49 2.00 7.56 -14.38
N GLN A 50 2.09 8.44 -13.39
CA GLN A 50 3.07 9.53 -13.40
C GLN A 50 4.08 9.35 -12.27
N PHE A 51 5.36 9.44 -12.62
CA PHE A 51 6.48 9.55 -11.71
C PHE A 51 7.04 10.96 -11.79
N ARG A 52 7.20 11.65 -10.65
CA ARG A 52 7.82 12.99 -10.53
C ARG A 52 9.16 12.91 -9.84
N ASP A 53 9.91 14.01 -9.90
CA ASP A 53 11.17 14.23 -9.18
C ASP A 53 12.19 13.12 -9.46
N LEU A 54 12.31 12.73 -10.74
CA LEU A 54 13.33 11.78 -11.14
C LEU A 54 14.69 12.41 -10.84
N ASN A 55 15.52 11.68 -10.10
CA ASN A 55 16.88 12.11 -9.82
C ASN A 55 17.72 11.87 -11.09
N LEU A 56 17.55 12.75 -12.07
CA LEU A 56 18.38 12.77 -13.26
C LEU A 56 19.69 13.49 -12.91
N PRO A 57 20.86 12.98 -13.36
CA PRO A 57 22.12 13.71 -13.27
C PRO A 57 21.98 15.16 -13.77
N HIS A 58 22.70 16.11 -13.17
CA HIS A 58 22.49 17.56 -13.37
C HIS A 58 22.86 18.07 -14.79
N ASP A 59 23.36 17.24 -15.70
CA ASP A 59 23.86 17.57 -17.05
C ASP A 59 23.10 16.88 -18.20
N ALA A 60 21.88 16.42 -17.92
CA ALA A 60 21.16 15.35 -18.61
C ALA A 60 20.24 15.71 -19.82
N THR A 61 20.55 16.67 -20.71
CA THR A 61 19.69 16.85 -21.92
C THR A 61 19.80 15.68 -22.90
N GLY A 62 20.96 15.04 -23.00
CA GLY A 62 21.14 13.78 -23.75
C GLY A 62 20.65 12.53 -23.02
N GLU A 63 20.35 12.66 -21.72
CA GLU A 63 20.08 11.50 -20.86
C GLU A 63 18.60 11.13 -20.74
N VAL A 64 17.71 12.10 -20.92
CA VAL A 64 16.26 11.84 -21.00
C VAL A 64 15.93 10.89 -22.16
N ALA A 65 16.64 11.00 -23.29
CA ALA A 65 16.40 10.13 -24.45
C ALA A 65 16.80 8.67 -24.21
N TRP A 66 17.90 8.39 -23.47
CA TRP A 66 18.25 7.01 -23.15
C TRP A 66 17.25 6.40 -22.17
N LEU A 67 16.78 7.18 -21.18
CA LEU A 67 15.80 6.73 -20.20
C LEU A 67 14.48 6.36 -20.87
N HIS A 68 14.00 7.20 -21.80
CA HIS A 68 12.80 6.92 -22.58
C HIS A 68 12.94 5.63 -23.37
N LYS A 69 14.07 5.49 -24.08
CA LYS A 69 14.37 4.32 -24.91
C LYS A 69 14.49 3.04 -24.07
N ASP A 70 15.08 3.12 -22.89
CA ASP A 70 15.26 1.96 -22.02
C ASP A 70 13.96 1.53 -21.35
N ILE A 71 13.17 2.47 -20.81
CA ILE A 71 11.83 2.19 -20.28
C ILE A 71 10.96 1.56 -21.36
N THR A 72 10.88 2.19 -22.55
CA THR A 72 10.08 1.68 -23.67
C THR A 72 10.53 0.27 -24.09
N ARG A 73 11.85 0.02 -24.15
CA ARG A 73 12.41 -1.29 -24.49
C ARG A 73 12.05 -2.36 -23.46
N ASN A 74 12.18 -2.06 -22.16
CA ASN A 74 11.90 -3.01 -21.10
C ASN A 74 10.40 -3.35 -21.02
N LEU A 75 9.52 -2.36 -21.21
CA LEU A 75 8.08 -2.59 -21.32
C LEU A 75 7.74 -3.48 -22.52
N ALA A 76 8.30 -3.17 -23.70
CA ALA A 76 8.09 -3.98 -24.89
C ALA A 76 8.61 -5.42 -24.73
N ARG A 77 9.77 -5.64 -24.09
CA ARG A 77 10.30 -6.97 -23.77
C ARG A 77 9.39 -7.77 -22.84
N ALA A 78 8.72 -7.09 -21.91
CA ALA A 78 7.71 -7.70 -21.05
C ALA A 78 6.36 -7.90 -21.75
N GLY A 79 6.27 -7.59 -23.06
CA GLY A 79 5.04 -7.67 -23.83
C GLY A 79 3.99 -6.66 -23.37
N ILE A 80 4.40 -5.54 -22.80
CA ILE A 80 3.50 -4.49 -22.32
C ILE A 80 3.37 -3.44 -23.43
N THR A 81 2.14 -3.22 -23.90
CA THR A 81 1.85 -2.08 -24.75
C THR A 81 1.73 -0.85 -23.85
N ALA A 82 2.60 0.14 -24.06
CA ALA A 82 2.58 1.36 -23.27
C ALA A 82 2.97 2.57 -24.11
N GLN A 83 2.33 3.71 -23.83
CA GLN A 83 2.83 5.00 -24.27
C GLN A 83 3.68 5.58 -23.15
N VAL A 84 4.94 5.86 -23.43
CA VAL A 84 5.87 6.47 -22.48
C VAL A 84 6.15 7.89 -22.95
N GLN A 85 5.95 8.86 -22.07
CA GLN A 85 6.29 10.25 -22.30
C GLN A 85 7.22 10.71 -21.17
N LEU A 86 8.28 11.44 -21.53
CA LEU A 86 9.14 12.09 -20.57
C LEU A 86 8.95 13.60 -20.67
N SER A 87 8.81 14.26 -19.52
CA SER A 87 8.89 15.72 -19.47
C SER A 87 10.24 16.14 -18.92
N SER A 88 10.94 17.02 -19.64
CA SER A 88 12.21 17.62 -19.23
C SER A 88 11.98 18.99 -18.58
N SER A 89 11.05 19.05 -17.62
CA SER A 89 10.76 20.28 -16.86
C SER A 89 11.71 20.43 -15.66
N MET A 90 11.58 21.52 -14.88
CA MET A 90 12.31 21.70 -13.61
C MET A 90 12.19 20.47 -12.68
N PHE A 91 11.09 19.73 -12.78
CA PHE A 91 10.91 18.42 -12.14
C PHE A 91 10.63 17.40 -13.23
N PRO A 92 11.63 16.62 -13.67
CA PRO A 92 11.43 15.67 -14.75
C PRO A 92 10.41 14.61 -14.36
N THR A 93 9.51 14.28 -15.30
CA THR A 93 8.46 13.27 -15.11
C THR A 93 8.57 12.14 -16.11
N VAL A 94 8.20 10.93 -15.67
CA VAL A 94 7.88 9.81 -16.56
C VAL A 94 6.39 9.58 -16.47
N ASP A 95 5.73 9.63 -17.61
CA ASP A 95 4.32 9.35 -17.78
C ASP A 95 4.19 8.06 -18.58
N ILE A 96 3.52 7.05 -18.01
CA ILE A 96 3.31 5.74 -18.64
C ILE A 96 1.80 5.51 -18.74
N THR A 97 1.28 5.44 -19.96
CA THR A 97 -0.11 5.07 -20.23
C THR A 97 -0.17 3.62 -20.67
N LEU A 98 -0.87 2.81 -19.88
CA LEU A 98 -1.14 1.40 -20.08
C LEU A 98 -2.58 1.27 -20.58
N PRO A 99 -2.82 0.90 -21.85
CA PRO A 99 -4.14 1.02 -22.47
C PRO A 99 -5.11 -0.07 -22.01
N THR A 100 -4.62 -1.22 -21.56
CA THR A 100 -5.46 -2.36 -21.18
C THR A 100 -5.21 -2.83 -19.75
N THR A 101 -6.21 -3.46 -19.13
CA THR A 101 -6.03 -4.15 -17.84
C THR A 101 -4.96 -5.24 -17.91
N GLY A 102 -4.79 -5.90 -19.07
CA GLY A 102 -3.74 -6.88 -19.30
C GLY A 102 -2.34 -6.27 -19.18
N ASP A 103 -2.13 -5.10 -19.79
CA ASP A 103 -0.88 -4.34 -19.69
C ASP A 103 -0.61 -3.88 -18.27
N VAL A 104 -1.65 -3.46 -17.54
CA VAL A 104 -1.48 -3.08 -16.12
C VAL A 104 -1.05 -4.26 -15.26
N ARG A 105 -1.64 -5.45 -15.46
CA ARG A 105 -1.22 -6.66 -14.73
C ARG A 105 0.23 -7.05 -15.05
N ARG A 106 0.62 -7.01 -16.33
CA ARG A 106 2.00 -7.29 -16.74
C ARG A 106 2.97 -6.26 -16.17
N PHE A 107 2.61 -4.99 -16.17
CA PHE A 107 3.41 -3.93 -15.56
C PHE A 107 3.57 -4.13 -14.05
N ALA A 108 2.49 -4.47 -13.35
CA ALA A 108 2.54 -4.82 -11.92
C ALA A 108 3.47 -5.99 -11.64
N SER A 109 3.39 -7.05 -12.45
CA SER A 109 4.23 -8.23 -12.32
C SER A 109 5.70 -7.93 -12.63
N LEU A 110 5.97 -7.13 -13.67
CA LEU A 110 7.32 -6.66 -14.00
C LEU A 110 7.92 -5.89 -12.83
N VAL A 111 7.14 -4.99 -12.22
CA VAL A 111 7.52 -4.32 -10.99
C VAL A 111 7.80 -5.36 -9.91
N GLU A 112 6.84 -6.19 -9.51
CA GLU A 112 7.05 -7.11 -8.39
C GLU A 112 8.27 -8.02 -8.56
N SER A 113 8.59 -8.42 -9.80
CA SER A 113 9.77 -9.24 -10.13
C SER A 113 11.12 -8.56 -9.84
N GLY A 114 11.16 -7.22 -9.89
CA GLY A 114 12.36 -6.44 -9.57
C GLY A 114 12.50 -6.11 -8.08
N MET A 115 11.54 -6.51 -7.23
CA MET A 115 11.58 -6.24 -5.79
C MET A 115 12.41 -7.28 -5.04
N SER A 116 13.16 -6.82 -4.03
CA SER A 116 13.73 -7.71 -3.02
C SER A 116 12.63 -8.49 -2.29
N ASP A 117 12.98 -9.63 -1.69
CA ASP A 117 12.03 -10.43 -0.91
C ASP A 117 11.40 -9.60 0.22
N LEU A 118 12.21 -8.79 0.93
CA LEU A 118 11.73 -7.92 2.00
C LEU A 118 10.67 -6.93 1.53
N ARG A 119 10.88 -6.32 0.36
CA ARG A 119 9.92 -5.36 -0.21
C ARG A 119 8.66 -6.04 -0.72
N ARG A 120 8.76 -7.27 -1.24
CA ARG A 120 7.58 -8.09 -1.56
C ARG A 120 6.76 -8.39 -0.30
N VAL A 121 7.41 -8.75 0.81
CA VAL A 121 6.72 -8.94 2.10
C VAL A 121 6.03 -7.66 2.57
N GLY A 122 6.72 -6.51 2.55
CA GLY A 122 6.12 -5.22 2.90
C GLY A 122 4.92 -4.85 2.03
N LEU A 123 5.00 -5.15 0.73
CA LEU A 123 3.87 -4.98 -0.22
C LEU A 123 2.69 -5.89 0.14
N HIS A 124 2.93 -7.16 0.47
CA HIS A 124 1.88 -8.09 0.88
C HIS A 124 1.19 -7.64 2.17
N LEU A 125 1.96 -7.18 3.16
CA LEU A 125 1.40 -6.62 4.39
C LEU A 125 0.51 -5.42 4.10
N ARG A 126 0.97 -4.50 3.25
CA ARG A 126 0.19 -3.31 2.86
C ARG A 126 -1.12 -3.70 2.17
N ARG A 127 -1.07 -4.67 1.26
CA ARG A 127 -2.26 -5.20 0.57
C ARG A 127 -3.27 -5.77 1.54
N ALA A 128 -2.83 -6.63 2.45
CA ALA A 128 -3.71 -7.21 3.46
C ALA A 128 -4.40 -6.13 4.30
N MET A 129 -3.67 -5.08 4.70
CA MET A 129 -4.24 -3.95 5.44
C MET A 129 -5.32 -3.22 4.63
N ILE A 130 -5.00 -2.85 3.37
CA ILE A 130 -5.95 -2.14 2.50
C ILE A 130 -7.20 -2.97 2.22
N GLU A 131 -7.04 -4.26 1.93
CA GLU A 131 -8.15 -5.19 1.69
C GLU A 131 -9.04 -5.36 2.93
N ALA A 132 -8.44 -5.29 4.12
CA ALA A 132 -9.17 -5.27 5.39
C ALA A 132 -9.75 -3.90 5.76
N GLY A 133 -9.65 -2.89 4.89
CA GLY A 133 -10.15 -1.53 5.12
C GLY A 133 -9.27 -0.67 6.04
N VAL A 134 -8.06 -1.11 6.35
CA VAL A 134 -7.11 -0.42 7.23
C VAL A 134 -6.20 0.49 6.42
N GLN A 135 -6.28 1.80 6.67
CA GLN A 135 -5.36 2.76 6.08
C GLN A 135 -3.99 2.71 6.77
N ALA A 136 -3.10 1.85 6.26
CA ALA A 136 -1.73 1.73 6.74
C ALA A 136 -0.72 2.10 5.65
N ARG A 137 0.37 2.76 6.05
CA ARG A 137 1.52 2.98 5.19
C ARG A 137 2.64 2.04 5.61
N VAL A 138 3.11 1.22 4.69
CA VAL A 138 4.19 0.26 4.94
C VAL A 138 5.44 0.68 4.16
N LEU A 139 6.59 0.70 4.82
CA LEU A 139 7.89 0.88 4.20
C LEU A 139 8.74 -0.36 4.44
N ALA A 140 9.59 -0.71 3.47
CA ALA A 140 10.57 -1.77 3.61
C ALA A 140 11.96 -1.17 3.31
N TRP A 141 12.90 -1.39 4.22
CA TRP A 141 14.24 -0.82 4.20
C TRP A 141 15.27 -1.93 3.99
N ASP A 142 15.68 -2.19 2.74
CA ASP A 142 16.60 -3.30 2.43
C ASP A 142 17.91 -3.25 3.20
N ARG A 143 18.42 -2.03 3.44
CA ARG A 143 19.70 -1.82 4.12
C ARG A 143 19.67 -2.36 5.55
N ASP A 144 18.55 -2.17 6.22
CA ASP A 144 18.39 -2.48 7.64
C ASP A 144 17.61 -3.78 7.85
N GLY A 145 17.09 -4.39 6.78
CA GLY A 145 16.36 -5.66 6.84
C GLY A 145 14.96 -5.53 7.47
N THR A 146 14.43 -4.32 7.57
CA THR A 146 13.21 -4.03 8.33
C THR A 146 12.03 -3.58 7.49
N ILE A 147 10.83 -3.79 8.03
CA ILE A 147 9.55 -3.32 7.53
C ILE A 147 8.90 -2.47 8.62
N GLU A 148 8.49 -1.26 8.27
CA GLU A 148 7.86 -0.33 9.20
C GLU A 148 6.42 -0.07 8.80
N LEU A 149 5.50 -0.23 9.77
CA LEU A 149 4.22 0.44 9.71
C LEU A 149 4.45 1.88 10.13
N LEU A 150 4.43 2.79 9.15
CA LEU A 150 4.47 4.21 9.45
C LEU A 150 3.28 4.59 10.34
N ARG A 151 3.46 5.71 11.04
CA ARG A 151 2.49 6.28 11.98
C ARG A 151 1.06 6.17 11.44
N MET A 152 0.19 5.52 12.21
CA MET A 152 -1.23 5.40 11.90
C MET A 152 -2.01 6.38 12.76
N GLU A 153 -2.97 7.07 12.18
CA GLU A 153 -3.95 7.82 12.99
C GLU A 153 -4.75 6.85 13.86
N VAL A 154 -5.23 7.33 15.01
CA VAL A 154 -5.96 6.48 15.97
C VAL A 154 -7.18 5.80 15.32
N GLY A 155 -7.87 6.47 14.40
CA GLY A 155 -8.98 5.87 13.64
C GLY A 155 -8.57 4.64 12.83
N ALA A 156 -7.48 4.74 12.06
CA ALA A 156 -6.96 3.60 11.30
C ALA A 156 -6.44 2.49 12.22
N ALA A 157 -5.86 2.85 13.36
CA ALA A 157 -5.41 1.89 14.37
C ALA A 157 -6.60 1.15 15.03
N LEU A 158 -7.74 1.82 15.22
CA LEU A 158 -9.00 1.20 15.65
C LEU A 158 -9.54 0.22 14.61
N ASP A 159 -9.43 0.55 13.32
CA ASP A 159 -9.85 -0.38 12.27
C ASP A 159 -8.96 -1.62 12.24
N LEU A 160 -7.64 -1.46 12.43
CA LEU A 160 -6.74 -2.60 12.61
C LEU A 160 -7.13 -3.43 13.85
N TYR A 161 -7.41 -2.79 14.98
CA TYR A 161 -7.85 -3.49 16.20
C TYR A 161 -9.10 -4.34 15.95
N LYS A 162 -10.12 -3.80 15.27
CA LYS A 162 -11.34 -4.53 14.89
C LYS A 162 -11.03 -5.71 13.98
N VAL A 163 -10.22 -5.49 12.95
CA VAL A 163 -9.78 -6.54 12.01
C VAL A 163 -9.08 -7.67 12.76
N LEU A 164 -8.28 -7.37 13.78
CA LEU A 164 -7.57 -8.39 14.57
C LEU A 164 -8.47 -9.11 15.61
N GLY A 165 -9.79 -8.93 15.54
CA GLY A 165 -10.77 -9.57 16.42
C GLY A 165 -11.07 -8.79 17.70
N GLY A 166 -10.70 -7.51 17.75
CA GLY A 166 -11.20 -6.58 18.74
C GLY A 166 -12.71 -6.37 18.60
N ALA A 167 -13.47 -6.43 19.69
CA ALA A 167 -14.93 -6.32 19.61
C ALA A 167 -15.36 -4.89 19.23
N PRO A 168 -16.46 -4.71 18.46
CA PRO A 168 -17.05 -3.41 18.21
C PRO A 168 -17.49 -2.77 19.53
N GLY A 169 -17.00 -1.58 19.85
CA GLY A 169 -17.22 -0.93 21.15
C GLY A 169 -16.27 -1.39 22.25
N GLN A 170 -15.28 -2.23 21.92
CA GLN A 170 -14.12 -2.47 22.75
C GLN A 170 -12.86 -1.79 22.18
N PRO A 171 -11.88 -1.50 23.05
CA PRO A 171 -11.91 -1.70 24.51
C PRO A 171 -12.99 -0.83 25.19
N ALA A 172 -13.87 -1.48 25.97
CA ALA A 172 -15.10 -0.84 26.45
C ALA A 172 -14.75 0.21 27.49
N GLY A 173 -15.18 1.46 27.26
CA GLY A 173 -14.86 2.58 28.14
C GLY A 173 -13.55 3.30 27.82
N ILE A 174 -12.83 2.92 26.75
CA ILE A 174 -11.68 3.70 26.30
C ILE A 174 -12.14 4.85 25.41
N ASP A 175 -11.97 6.06 25.93
CA ASP A 175 -12.16 7.28 25.18
C ASP A 175 -10.88 7.66 24.43
N THR A 176 -10.79 7.25 23.16
CA THR A 176 -9.67 7.56 22.27
C THR A 176 -9.57 9.05 21.88
N GLU A 177 -10.52 9.89 22.28
CA GLU A 177 -10.42 11.35 22.15
C GLU A 177 -9.55 11.95 23.25
N THR A 178 -9.37 11.24 24.38
CA THR A 178 -8.47 11.66 25.47
C THR A 178 -7.09 11.04 25.32
N TRP A 179 -6.07 11.77 25.79
CA TRP A 179 -4.70 11.23 25.78
C TRP A 179 -4.56 9.95 26.63
N SER A 180 -5.21 9.90 27.80
CA SER A 180 -5.20 8.70 28.65
C SER A 180 -5.80 7.49 27.94
N GLY A 181 -6.92 7.67 27.23
CA GLY A 181 -7.52 6.59 26.46
C GLY A 181 -6.67 6.17 25.26
N VAL A 182 -5.94 7.09 24.62
CA VAL A 182 -4.96 6.74 23.57
C VAL A 182 -3.80 5.91 24.15
N LEU A 183 -3.30 6.24 25.34
CA LEU A 183 -2.27 5.45 26.02
C LEU A 183 -2.74 4.01 26.26
N GLU A 184 -3.92 3.88 26.88
CA GLU A 184 -4.51 2.57 27.18
C GLU A 184 -4.84 1.78 25.89
N PHE A 185 -5.33 2.46 24.86
CA PHE A 185 -5.61 1.85 23.56
C PHE A 185 -4.36 1.25 22.90
N ALA A 186 -3.19 1.87 23.06
CA ALA A 186 -1.94 1.34 22.51
C ALA A 186 -1.63 -0.07 23.06
N ASP A 187 -1.81 -0.27 24.36
CA ASP A 187 -1.63 -1.58 25.00
C ASP A 187 -2.66 -2.60 24.51
N HIS A 188 -3.92 -2.18 24.34
CA HIS A 188 -4.95 -3.04 23.77
C HIS A 188 -4.66 -3.46 22.33
N LEU A 189 -4.13 -2.55 21.52
CA LEU A 189 -3.73 -2.82 20.15
C LEU A 189 -2.52 -3.77 20.09
N ALA A 190 -1.48 -3.52 20.89
CA ALA A 190 -0.34 -4.41 21.00
C ALA A 190 -0.76 -5.83 21.39
N ASN A 191 -1.67 -5.95 22.36
CA ASN A 191 -2.25 -7.24 22.77
C ASN A 191 -3.11 -7.90 21.68
N ALA A 192 -3.85 -7.12 20.90
CA ALA A 192 -4.63 -7.66 19.78
C ALA A 192 -3.72 -8.20 18.66
N ILE A 193 -2.65 -7.48 18.34
CA ILE A 193 -1.60 -7.95 17.42
C ILE A 193 -1.01 -9.26 17.95
N HIS A 194 -0.56 -9.29 19.20
CA HIS A 194 0.01 -10.49 19.81
C HIS A 194 -0.92 -11.70 19.74
N ARG A 195 -2.20 -11.55 20.11
CA ARG A 195 -3.17 -12.66 20.04
C ARG A 195 -3.42 -13.15 18.61
N ALA A 196 -3.38 -12.25 17.62
CA ALA A 196 -3.74 -12.57 16.26
C ALA A 196 -2.57 -13.15 15.44
N SER A 197 -1.34 -12.65 15.66
CA SER A 197 -0.15 -13.03 14.88
C SER A 197 0.93 -13.74 15.69
N GLY A 198 0.84 -13.75 17.03
CA GLY A 198 1.90 -14.22 17.94
C GLY A 198 3.03 -13.21 18.16
N LEU A 199 2.94 -12.02 17.56
CA LEU A 199 4.01 -11.02 17.57
C LEU A 199 3.93 -10.10 18.79
N SER A 200 5.08 -9.79 19.38
CA SER A 200 5.18 -8.79 20.45
C SER A 200 5.63 -7.45 19.86
N LEU A 201 4.75 -6.82 19.09
CA LEU A 201 5.03 -5.52 18.46
C LEU A 201 4.80 -4.38 19.45
N PHE A 202 5.78 -3.49 19.59
CA PHE A 202 5.62 -2.30 20.43
C PHE A 202 4.76 -1.26 19.71
N VAL A 203 3.76 -0.72 20.41
CA VAL A 203 2.87 0.33 19.91
C VAL A 203 3.04 1.56 20.81
N ASP A 204 3.68 2.59 20.27
CA ASP A 204 3.98 3.85 20.95
C ASP A 204 2.94 4.92 20.56
N PRO A 205 2.06 5.32 21.48
CA PRO A 205 1.14 6.41 21.25
C PRO A 205 1.91 7.73 21.15
N LYS A 206 1.54 8.59 20.19
CA LYS A 206 2.06 9.96 20.08
C LYS A 206 0.90 10.95 20.12
N PRO A 207 1.01 11.99 20.96
CA PRO A 207 -0.07 12.94 21.13
C PRO A 207 -0.22 13.81 19.87
N ALA A 208 -1.43 14.34 19.71
CA ALA A 208 -1.73 15.39 18.76
C ALA A 208 -0.83 16.60 19.03
N CYS A 209 -0.33 17.20 17.95
CA CYS A 209 0.44 18.44 18.04
C CYS A 209 -0.46 19.60 17.58
N GLY A 210 -0.98 20.38 18.53
CA GLY A 210 -1.89 21.49 18.23
C GLY A 210 -1.28 22.57 17.33
N SER A 211 0.01 22.88 17.50
CA SER A 211 0.72 23.86 16.66
C SER A 211 1.03 23.35 15.26
N CYS A 212 1.22 22.04 15.10
CA CYS A 212 1.50 21.41 13.80
C CYS A 212 0.26 20.80 13.13
N ARG A 213 -0.93 20.92 13.75
CA ARG A 213 -2.20 20.34 13.30
C ARG A 213 -2.14 18.83 13.03
N GLU A 214 -1.33 18.10 13.79
CA GLU A 214 -1.23 16.64 13.67
C GLU A 214 -2.18 15.97 14.68
N PRO A 215 -2.98 14.96 14.28
CA PRO A 215 -3.83 14.21 15.20
C PRO A 215 -3.04 13.24 16.08
N ASN A 216 -3.70 12.65 17.08
CA ASN A 216 -3.16 11.52 17.84
C ASN A 216 -2.84 10.37 16.88
N ARG A 217 -1.74 9.65 17.14
CA ARG A 217 -1.25 8.58 16.25
C ARG A 217 -0.58 7.46 17.03
N MET A 218 -0.56 6.28 16.42
CA MET A 218 0.17 5.10 16.88
C MET A 218 1.42 4.92 16.02
N VAL A 219 2.56 4.70 16.68
CA VAL A 219 3.83 4.39 16.04
C VAL A 219 4.20 2.97 16.40
N PHE A 220 4.49 2.16 15.41
CA PHE A 220 4.85 0.76 15.62
C PHE A 220 6.37 0.62 15.57
N SER A 221 6.91 -0.32 16.34
CA SER A 221 8.29 -0.76 16.10
C SER A 221 8.44 -1.35 14.70
N SER A 222 9.67 -1.34 14.19
CA SER A 222 10.01 -2.06 12.97
C SER A 222 9.81 -3.57 13.15
N MET A 223 9.53 -4.25 12.06
CA MET A 223 9.42 -5.70 11.96
C MET A 223 10.48 -6.26 11.03
N ASP A 224 10.87 -7.52 11.21
CA ASP A 224 11.56 -8.27 10.16
C ASP A 224 10.57 -8.86 9.14
N ALA A 225 11.09 -9.62 8.18
CA ALA A 225 10.28 -10.24 7.13
C ALA A 225 9.31 -11.31 7.66
N ASP A 226 9.68 -12.09 8.67
CA ASP A 226 8.84 -13.17 9.17
C ASP A 226 7.75 -12.63 10.10
N GLU A 227 8.07 -11.60 10.88
CA GLU A 227 7.09 -10.85 11.65
C GLU A 227 6.06 -10.18 10.75
N ALA A 228 6.50 -9.49 9.69
CA ALA A 228 5.58 -8.87 8.74
C ALA A 228 4.69 -9.90 8.02
N LYS A 229 5.21 -11.09 7.68
CA LYS A 229 4.39 -12.20 7.14
C LYS A 229 3.36 -12.69 8.14
N ALA A 230 3.74 -12.86 9.42
CA ALA A 230 2.84 -13.30 10.47
C ALA A 230 1.69 -12.30 10.68
N LEU A 231 1.99 -10.99 10.68
CA LEU A 231 0.96 -9.95 10.75
C LEU A 231 0.07 -9.95 9.50
N THR A 232 0.65 -10.09 8.32
CA THR A 232 -0.10 -10.22 7.04
C THR A 232 -1.11 -11.36 7.13
N ALA A 233 -0.67 -12.55 7.56
CA ALA A 233 -1.52 -13.73 7.69
C ALA A 233 -2.63 -13.54 8.72
N ALA A 234 -2.36 -12.82 9.82
CA ALA A 234 -3.36 -12.50 10.84
C ALA A 234 -4.45 -11.57 10.29
N VAL A 235 -4.06 -10.53 9.57
CA VAL A 235 -4.99 -9.57 8.94
C VAL A 235 -5.85 -10.26 7.89
N VAL A 236 -5.26 -11.06 6.99
CA VAL A 236 -6.01 -11.80 5.95
C VAL A 236 -7.01 -12.77 6.55
N ARG A 237 -6.62 -13.53 7.59
CA ARG A 237 -7.48 -14.54 8.22
C ARG A 237 -8.74 -13.94 8.85
N ARG A 238 -8.65 -12.71 9.36
CA ARG A 238 -9.72 -12.08 10.12
C ARG A 238 -10.47 -10.99 9.34
N GLY A 239 -9.86 -10.44 8.30
CA GLY A 239 -10.49 -9.51 7.36
C GLY A 239 -11.39 -10.17 6.32
N ALA A 240 -11.31 -11.50 6.16
CA ALA A 240 -12.21 -12.23 5.27
C ALA A 240 -13.67 -12.11 5.77
N PRO A 241 -14.62 -11.64 4.94
CA PRO A 241 -16.03 -11.65 5.31
C PRO A 241 -16.45 -13.08 5.61
N ALA A 242 -17.16 -13.29 6.72
CA ALA A 242 -17.68 -14.60 7.09
C ALA A 242 -18.47 -15.16 5.90
N GLN A 243 -17.91 -16.13 5.20
CA GLN A 243 -18.64 -16.89 4.20
C GLN A 243 -19.78 -17.56 4.96
N THR A 244 -20.99 -17.09 4.70
CA THR A 244 -22.22 -17.69 5.19
C THR A 244 -22.34 -19.07 4.54
N SER A 245 -21.79 -20.08 5.22
CA SER A 245 -22.08 -21.47 4.97
C SER A 245 -23.56 -21.72 5.24
N SER A 246 -24.39 -21.46 4.23
CA SER A 246 -25.79 -21.84 4.17
C SER A 246 -25.97 -22.76 2.96
N GLU A 247 -25.47 -23.99 3.08
CA GLU A 247 -26.04 -25.14 2.39
C GLU A 247 -26.73 -25.97 3.50
N ALA A 248 -28.01 -25.66 3.76
CA ALA A 248 -29.16 -26.31 3.15
C ALA A 248 -29.24 -27.80 3.55
N SER A 249 -29.94 -28.03 4.66
CA SER A 249 -30.67 -29.28 4.92
C SER A 249 -31.96 -29.32 4.14
#